data_AF-W9B3M4-F1
#
_entry.id   AF-W9B3M4-F1
#
_cell.length_a   1.000
_cell.length_b   1.000
_cell.length_c   1.000
_cell.angle_alpha   90.00
_cell.angle_beta   90.00
_cell.angle_gamma   90.00
#
_symmetry.space_group_name_H-M   'P 1'
#
loop_
_entity.id
_entity.type
_entity.pdbx_description
1 polymer ?
#
loop_
_entity_poly.entity_id
_entity_poly.type
_entity_poly.pdbx_seq_one_letter_code
_entity_poly.pdbx_strand_id
1 'polypeptide(L)'
;MRIGNNHRMSEDDIDDTDLVEWFQQPPERRALDTLEHIMMNLADLPRWACDASPLQHSTLTFPVYIACVDSYFTNARLAAEFFWKMPARDITARSFVLDWNPPPGIARRMERVWSMASKHVVHLSQDRVPESPAEWRQEDISFGALMRITRDAFKALALFTDAYEEQGGTHAEYLRELYVGTRPCTQKDLAALRRGKPKPPPMVLEWW
;
A
#
# COMPACT_ATOMS: atom_id res chain seq x y z
N MET A 1 31.63 45.58 7.20
CA MET A 1 30.26 45.13 7.54
C MET A 1 29.90 44.03 6.55
N ARG A 2 29.93 42.76 6.99
CA ARG A 2 29.56 41.60 6.16
C ARG A 2 28.04 41.51 6.12
N ILE A 3 27.44 41.45 4.93
CA ILE A 3 26.02 41.16 4.76
C ILE A 3 25.88 40.03 3.75
N GLY A 4 25.44 38.89 4.27
CA GLY A 4 24.53 37.94 3.65
C GLY A 4 24.94 37.29 2.34
N ASN A 5 25.53 36.09 2.44
CA ASN A 5 25.41 35.11 1.36
C ASN A 5 23.92 34.83 1.12
N ASN A 6 23.44 35.19 -0.07
CA ASN A 6 22.22 34.65 -0.64
C ASN A 6 22.41 33.14 -0.82
N HIS A 7 21.89 32.36 0.11
CA HIS A 7 21.70 30.93 -0.10
C HIS A 7 20.52 30.77 -1.07
N ARG A 8 20.83 30.82 -2.38
CA ARG A 8 19.95 30.21 -3.38
C ARG A 8 19.86 28.74 -3.00
N MET A 9 18.66 28.30 -2.60
CA MET A 9 18.34 26.88 -2.67
C MET A 9 18.51 26.48 -4.14
N SER A 10 19.44 25.56 -4.42
CA SER A 10 19.53 24.92 -5.72
C SER A 10 18.27 24.10 -5.93
N GLU A 11 17.56 24.44 -6.99
CA GLU A 11 16.73 23.50 -7.74
C GLU A 11 17.68 22.37 -8.22
N ASP A 12 17.24 21.11 -8.12
CA ASP A 12 17.85 19.92 -8.78
C ASP A 12 18.95 19.12 -8.06
N ASP A 13 18.75 18.72 -6.80
CA ASP A 13 19.44 17.55 -6.24
C ASP A 13 18.40 16.51 -5.76
N ILE A 14 17.61 15.95 -6.68
CA ILE A 14 17.32 14.52 -6.54
C ILE A 14 18.67 13.88 -6.83
N ASP A 15 19.26 13.20 -5.84
CA ASP A 15 20.56 12.56 -6.02
C ASP A 15 20.42 11.48 -7.11
N ASP A 16 20.73 11.86 -8.36
CA ASP A 16 20.67 10.96 -9.53
C ASP A 16 21.49 9.68 -9.27
N THR A 17 22.45 9.74 -8.34
CA THR A 17 23.24 8.60 -7.86
C THR A 17 22.36 7.54 -7.20
N ASP A 18 21.42 7.91 -6.33
CA ASP A 18 20.54 6.96 -5.61
C ASP A 18 19.62 6.21 -6.58
N LEU A 19 19.09 6.90 -7.59
CA LEU A 19 18.25 6.29 -8.62
C LEU A 19 19.08 5.34 -9.50
N VAL A 20 20.28 5.76 -9.91
CA VAL A 20 21.19 4.92 -10.70
C VAL A 20 21.59 3.67 -9.92
N GLU A 21 21.93 3.80 -8.64
CA GLU A 21 22.25 2.68 -7.75
C GLU A 21 21.06 1.73 -7.57
N TRP A 22 19.84 2.27 -7.45
CA TRP A 22 18.63 1.46 -7.38
C TRP A 22 18.46 0.61 -8.64
N PHE A 23 18.62 1.18 -9.84
CA PHE A 23 18.50 0.44 -11.11
C PHE A 23 19.58 -0.63 -11.31
N GLN A 24 20.70 -0.57 -10.59
CA GLN A 24 21.74 -1.59 -10.59
C GLN A 24 21.40 -2.79 -9.69
N GLN A 25 20.40 -2.67 -8.81
CA GLN A 25 19.97 -3.79 -7.96
C GLN A 25 19.28 -4.90 -8.77
N PRO A 26 19.36 -6.16 -8.32
CA PRO A 26 18.61 -7.26 -8.91
C PRO A 26 17.10 -6.96 -9.01
N PRO A 27 16.41 -7.42 -10.07
CA PRO A 27 14.97 -7.18 -10.24
C PRO A 27 14.13 -7.56 -9.02
N GLU A 28 14.49 -8.65 -8.34
CA GLU A 28 13.83 -9.14 -7.12
C GLU A 28 13.94 -8.12 -5.97
N ARG A 29 15.11 -7.50 -5.79
CA ARG A 29 15.31 -6.48 -4.76
C ARG A 29 14.44 -5.26 -5.04
N ARG A 30 14.46 -4.77 -6.29
CA ARG A 30 13.64 -3.64 -6.73
C ARG A 30 12.15 -3.92 -6.59
N ALA A 31 11.71 -5.17 -6.81
CA ALA A 31 10.33 -5.58 -6.61
C ALA A 31 9.91 -5.52 -5.14
N LEU A 32 10.80 -5.89 -4.20
CA LEU A 32 10.51 -5.74 -2.76
C LEU A 32 10.48 -4.26 -2.33
N ASP A 33 11.36 -3.41 -2.85
CA ASP A 33 11.30 -1.96 -2.59
C ASP A 33 10.00 -1.35 -3.17
N THR A 34 9.57 -1.81 -4.35
CA THR A 34 8.28 -1.42 -4.94
C THR A 34 7.11 -1.89 -4.08
N LEU A 35 7.18 -3.11 -3.53
CA LEU A 35 6.19 -3.62 -2.59
C LEU A 35 6.13 -2.75 -1.33
N GLU A 36 7.26 -2.34 -0.77
CA GLU A 36 7.29 -1.37 0.34
C GLU A 36 6.53 -0.09 -0.01
N HIS A 37 6.84 0.51 -1.17
CA HIS A 37 6.17 1.73 -1.62
C HIS A 37 4.65 1.53 -1.76
N ILE A 38 4.22 0.39 -2.31
CA ILE A 38 2.80 0.02 -2.43
C ILE A 38 2.15 -0.01 -1.04
N MET A 39 2.79 -0.67 -0.08
CA MET A 39 2.24 -0.85 1.27
C MET A 39 2.19 0.47 2.05
N MET A 40 3.19 1.34 1.89
CA MET A 40 3.19 2.70 2.45
C MET A 40 2.04 3.54 1.90
N ASN A 41 1.85 3.55 0.58
CA ASN A 41 0.75 4.28 -0.06
C ASN A 41 -0.62 3.78 0.42
N LEU A 42 -0.79 2.45 0.54
CA LEU A 42 -2.02 1.86 1.06
C LEU A 42 -2.30 2.25 2.52
N ALA A 43 -1.27 2.49 3.33
CA ALA A 43 -1.41 2.94 4.70
C ALA A 43 -1.77 4.44 4.79
N ASP A 44 -1.15 5.28 3.95
CA ASP A 44 -1.21 6.73 4.10
C ASP A 44 -2.29 7.44 3.29
N LEU A 45 -2.56 6.98 2.06
CA LEU A 45 -3.51 7.63 1.15
C LEU A 45 -4.99 7.55 1.54
N PRO A 46 -5.50 6.57 2.33
CA PRO A 46 -6.93 6.53 2.69
C PRO A 46 -7.47 7.85 3.26
N ARG A 47 -6.66 8.61 4.00
CA ARG A 47 -7.07 9.89 4.60
C ARG A 47 -7.34 10.99 3.55
N TRP A 48 -6.73 10.86 2.37
CA TRP A 48 -6.80 11.82 1.27
C TRP A 48 -7.70 11.33 0.12
N ALA A 49 -7.83 10.02 -0.05
CA ALA A 49 -8.60 9.38 -1.12
C ALA A 49 -10.09 9.16 -0.78
N CYS A 50 -10.50 9.23 0.49
CA CYS A 50 -11.90 9.00 0.86
C CYS A 50 -12.80 10.24 0.69
N ASP A 51 -14.07 9.97 0.35
CA ASP A 51 -15.16 10.95 0.11
C ASP A 51 -15.80 11.54 1.37
N ALA A 52 -15.50 10.95 2.53
CA ALA A 52 -16.04 11.34 3.84
C ALA A 52 -14.91 11.63 4.83
N SER A 53 -13.72 12.00 4.34
CA SER A 53 -12.60 12.30 5.21
C SER A 53 -12.99 13.41 6.18
N PRO A 54 -12.82 13.25 7.51
CA PRO A 54 -12.92 14.37 8.45
C PRO A 54 -11.96 15.52 8.09
N LEU A 55 -10.95 15.24 7.25
CA LEU A 55 -9.98 16.20 6.70
C LEU A 55 -10.39 16.79 5.33
N GLN A 56 -11.44 16.29 4.66
CA GLN A 56 -11.95 16.92 3.42
C GLN A 56 -12.59 18.29 3.66
N HIS A 57 -12.75 18.69 4.93
CA HIS A 57 -12.94 20.09 5.29
C HIS A 57 -11.68 20.96 5.05
N SER A 58 -10.57 20.42 4.54
CA SER A 58 -9.31 21.12 4.30
C SER A 58 -8.77 20.98 2.87
N THR A 59 -8.66 22.14 2.20
CA THR A 59 -7.55 22.58 1.31
C THR A 59 -7.14 21.82 0.04
N LEU A 60 -7.53 20.55 -0.20
CA LEU A 60 -7.16 19.85 -1.43
C LEU A 60 -7.97 20.35 -2.64
N THR A 61 -7.29 20.63 -3.75
CA THR A 61 -7.97 20.91 -5.03
C THR A 61 -8.50 19.60 -5.62
N PHE A 62 -9.56 19.70 -6.44
CA PHE A 62 -10.18 18.52 -7.07
C PHE A 62 -9.18 17.63 -7.84
N PRO A 63 -8.23 18.16 -8.64
CA PRO A 63 -7.22 17.32 -9.30
C PRO A 63 -6.33 16.54 -8.34
N VAL A 64 -5.96 17.13 -7.20
CA VAL A 64 -5.12 16.45 -6.19
C VAL A 64 -5.91 15.33 -5.52
N TYR A 65 -7.19 15.55 -5.22
CA TYR A 65 -8.07 14.50 -4.71
C TYR A 65 -8.16 13.30 -5.67
N ILE A 66 -8.41 13.55 -6.97
CA ILE A 66 -8.46 12.49 -7.98
C ILE A 66 -7.13 11.73 -8.06
N ALA A 67 -5.99 12.44 -8.05
CA ALA A 67 -4.68 11.80 -8.05
C ALA A 67 -4.46 10.89 -6.82
N CYS A 68 -4.96 11.28 -5.64
CA CYS A 68 -4.90 10.43 -4.45
C CYS A 68 -5.76 9.17 -4.58
N VAL A 69 -6.97 9.30 -5.16
CA VAL A 69 -7.87 8.16 -5.43
C VAL A 69 -7.22 7.19 -6.41
N ASP A 70 -6.74 7.70 -7.55
CA ASP A 70 -6.12 6.90 -8.60
C ASP A 70 -4.86 6.19 -8.10
N SER A 71 -4.02 6.91 -7.34
CA SER A 71 -2.82 6.33 -6.72
C SER A 71 -3.20 5.24 -5.72
N TYR A 72 -4.18 5.47 -4.84
CA TYR A 72 -4.60 4.46 -3.88
C TYR A 72 -5.06 3.16 -4.56
N PHE A 73 -5.95 3.26 -5.55
CA PHE A 73 -6.46 2.07 -6.24
C PHE A 73 -5.41 1.41 -7.13
N THR A 74 -4.48 2.17 -7.71
CA THR A 74 -3.33 1.60 -8.41
C THR A 74 -2.52 0.71 -7.47
N ASN A 75 -2.15 1.20 -6.29
CA ASN A 75 -1.41 0.43 -5.30
C ASN A 75 -2.21 -0.77 -4.76
N ALA A 76 -3.52 -0.62 -4.55
CA ALA A 76 -4.39 -1.73 -4.13
C ALA A 76 -4.44 -2.85 -5.18
N ARG A 77 -4.50 -2.49 -6.46
CA ARG A 77 -4.46 -3.43 -7.58
C ARG A 77 -3.11 -4.14 -7.64
N LEU A 78 -2.00 -3.40 -7.56
CA LEU A 78 -0.65 -3.97 -7.60
C LEU A 78 -0.41 -4.94 -6.45
N ALA A 79 -0.88 -4.63 -5.23
CA ALA A 79 -0.83 -5.56 -4.10
C ALA A 79 -1.61 -6.87 -4.40
N ALA A 80 -2.83 -6.76 -4.97
CA ALA A 80 -3.60 -7.93 -5.34
C ALA A 80 -2.98 -8.74 -6.50
N GLU A 81 -2.29 -8.07 -7.43
CA GLU A 81 -1.52 -8.72 -8.50
C GLU A 81 -0.30 -9.47 -7.94
N PHE A 82 0.43 -8.86 -7.01
CA PHE A 82 1.58 -9.48 -6.36
C PHE A 82 1.20 -10.71 -5.54
N PHE A 83 0.17 -10.62 -4.68
CA PHE A 83 -0.18 -11.68 -3.72
C PHE A 83 -1.17 -12.73 -4.24
N TRP A 84 -1.98 -12.42 -5.27
CA TRP A 84 -3.09 -13.28 -5.70
C TRP A 84 -3.18 -13.52 -7.19
N LYS A 85 -3.39 -12.48 -8.02
CA LYS A 85 -3.62 -12.69 -9.47
C LYS A 85 -2.39 -13.22 -10.19
N MET A 86 -1.22 -12.76 -9.77
CA MET A 86 0.10 -13.20 -10.20
C MET A 86 0.23 -13.39 -11.72
N PRO A 87 0.18 -12.30 -12.51
CA PRO A 87 0.33 -12.38 -13.96
C PRO A 87 1.66 -13.05 -14.36
N ALA A 88 1.64 -13.89 -15.39
CA ALA A 88 2.75 -14.80 -15.70
C ALA A 88 4.08 -14.13 -16.11
N ARG A 89 4.05 -12.84 -16.47
CA ARG A 89 5.24 -12.09 -16.93
C ARG A 89 5.81 -11.16 -15.86
N ASP A 90 5.18 -11.12 -14.69
CA ASP A 90 5.50 -10.16 -13.64
C ASP A 90 6.28 -10.84 -12.50
N ILE A 91 7.03 -10.03 -11.74
CA ILE A 91 7.62 -10.48 -10.47
C ILE A 91 6.50 -10.45 -9.43
N THR A 92 6.23 -11.58 -8.81
CA THR A 92 5.09 -11.78 -7.90
C THR A 92 5.53 -12.50 -6.64
N ALA A 93 4.64 -12.74 -5.69
CA ALA A 93 4.96 -13.53 -4.50
C ALA A 93 5.56 -14.92 -4.85
N ARG A 94 5.17 -15.52 -5.99
CA ARG A 94 5.73 -16.79 -6.47
C ARG A 94 7.17 -16.73 -6.98
N SER A 95 7.68 -15.54 -7.26
CA SER A 95 9.10 -15.32 -7.58
C SER A 95 9.98 -15.50 -6.34
N PHE A 96 9.41 -15.39 -5.14
CA PHE A 96 10.13 -15.47 -3.85
C PHE A 96 9.77 -16.73 -3.06
N VAL A 97 8.53 -17.21 -3.20
CA VAL A 97 7.96 -18.36 -2.51
C VAL A 97 7.26 -19.22 -3.55
N LEU A 98 7.94 -20.23 -4.10
CA LEU A 98 7.54 -20.90 -5.35
C LEU A 98 6.11 -21.50 -5.29
N ASP A 99 5.76 -22.05 -4.14
CA ASP A 99 4.47 -22.67 -3.84
C ASP A 99 3.46 -21.70 -3.20
N TRP A 100 3.73 -20.39 -3.24
CA TRP A 100 2.87 -19.39 -2.65
C TRP A 100 1.44 -19.50 -3.16
N ASN A 101 0.55 -19.64 -2.19
CA ASN A 101 -0.88 -19.64 -2.39
C ASN A 101 -1.54 -18.95 -1.19
N PRO A 102 -2.16 -17.77 -1.36
CA PRO A 102 -2.77 -17.08 -0.24
C PRO A 102 -3.95 -17.92 0.32
N PRO A 103 -4.20 -17.90 1.63
CA PRO A 103 -5.33 -18.63 2.21
C PRO A 103 -6.66 -18.26 1.54
N PRO A 104 -7.63 -19.18 1.41
CA PRO A 104 -8.87 -18.95 0.64
C PRO A 104 -9.67 -17.70 1.05
N GLY A 105 -9.58 -17.31 2.33
CA GLY A 105 -10.18 -16.06 2.81
C GLY A 105 -9.51 -14.81 2.23
N ILE A 106 -8.17 -14.79 2.18
CA ILE A 106 -7.37 -13.69 1.63
C ILE A 106 -7.52 -13.63 0.12
N ALA A 107 -7.40 -14.77 -0.57
CA ALA A 107 -7.62 -14.91 -2.00
C ALA A 107 -8.93 -14.24 -2.46
N ARG A 108 -10.05 -14.61 -1.84
CA ARG A 108 -11.37 -14.03 -2.18
C ARG A 108 -11.46 -12.53 -1.93
N ARG A 109 -10.78 -12.01 -0.91
CA ARG A 109 -10.78 -10.56 -0.61
C ARG A 109 -9.87 -9.80 -1.59
N MET A 110 -8.69 -10.33 -1.90
CA MET A 110 -7.79 -9.79 -2.92
C MET A 110 -8.42 -9.82 -4.32
N GLU A 111 -9.20 -10.85 -4.66
CA GLU A 111 -9.97 -10.88 -5.91
C GLU A 111 -10.95 -9.70 -6.01
N ARG A 112 -11.69 -9.43 -4.92
CA ARG A 112 -12.62 -8.30 -4.86
C ARG A 112 -11.88 -6.97 -4.96
N VAL A 113 -10.76 -6.83 -4.24
CA VAL A 113 -9.88 -5.64 -4.31
C VAL A 113 -9.41 -5.42 -5.74
N TRP A 114 -8.89 -6.45 -6.40
CA TRP A 114 -8.42 -6.36 -7.79
C TRP A 114 -9.55 -5.95 -8.74
N SER A 115 -10.73 -6.57 -8.63
CA SER A 115 -11.88 -6.26 -9.49
C SER A 115 -12.33 -4.82 -9.35
N MET A 116 -12.47 -4.33 -8.12
CA MET A 116 -12.85 -2.96 -7.80
C MET A 116 -11.77 -1.97 -8.23
N ALA A 117 -10.51 -2.17 -7.83
CA ALA A 117 -9.41 -1.28 -8.18
C ALA A 117 -9.18 -1.20 -9.70
N SER A 118 -9.41 -2.29 -10.43
CA SER A 118 -9.33 -2.28 -11.90
C SER A 118 -10.33 -1.33 -12.57
N LYS A 119 -11.41 -0.94 -11.91
CA LYS A 119 -12.35 0.09 -12.40
C LYS A 119 -11.76 1.50 -12.31
N HIS A 120 -10.83 1.72 -11.38
CA HIS A 120 -10.19 3.02 -11.11
C HIS A 120 -8.84 3.21 -11.83
N VAL A 121 -8.21 2.14 -12.34
CA VAL A 121 -6.88 2.23 -12.97
C VAL A 121 -6.94 2.32 -14.50
N VAL A 122 -8.08 1.97 -15.12
CA VAL A 122 -8.23 1.91 -16.58
C VAL A 122 -9.42 2.76 -17.01
N HIS A 123 -9.21 4.07 -17.07
CA HIS A 123 -10.27 5.06 -17.18
C HIS A 123 -10.86 5.29 -18.59
N LEU A 124 -10.43 4.56 -19.63
CA LEU A 124 -10.81 4.86 -21.02
C LEU A 124 -11.32 3.65 -21.82
N SER A 125 -11.64 2.52 -21.19
CA SER A 125 -12.39 1.46 -21.89
C SER A 125 -13.87 1.85 -21.95
N GLN A 126 -14.49 1.77 -23.13
CA GLN A 126 -15.91 2.05 -23.34
C GLN A 126 -16.82 1.28 -22.36
N ASP A 127 -16.45 0.05 -22.00
CA ASP A 127 -17.17 -0.80 -21.03
C ASP A 127 -17.15 -0.30 -19.58
N ARG A 128 -16.41 0.78 -19.27
CA ARG A 128 -16.18 1.27 -17.90
C ARG A 128 -16.36 2.78 -17.76
N VAL A 129 -16.82 3.47 -18.81
CA VAL A 129 -17.26 4.86 -18.73
C VAL A 129 -18.66 4.85 -18.11
N PRO A 130 -18.88 5.47 -16.93
CA PRO A 130 -20.20 5.51 -16.32
C PRO A 130 -21.20 6.17 -17.28
N GLU A 131 -22.31 5.49 -17.57
CA GLU A 131 -23.41 6.04 -18.36
C GLU A 131 -24.34 6.92 -17.49
N SER A 132 -24.23 6.80 -16.16
CA SER A 132 -25.00 7.58 -15.21
C SER A 132 -24.21 8.03 -13.95
N PRO A 133 -24.59 9.15 -13.30
CA PRO A 133 -24.01 9.56 -12.02
C PRO A 133 -24.24 8.56 -10.86
N ALA A 134 -25.22 7.65 -11.02
CA ALA A 134 -25.49 6.59 -10.05
C ALA A 134 -24.48 5.43 -10.19
N GLU A 135 -24.04 5.12 -11.42
CA GLU A 135 -22.97 4.16 -11.68
C GLU A 135 -21.61 4.62 -11.15
N TRP A 136 -21.35 5.93 -11.16
CA TRP A 136 -20.15 6.51 -10.56
C TRP A 136 -20.05 6.21 -9.05
N ARG A 137 -21.19 6.10 -8.35
CA ARG A 137 -21.24 5.93 -6.88
C ARG A 137 -21.30 4.47 -6.42
N GLN A 138 -21.04 3.50 -7.31
CA GLN A 138 -21.27 2.09 -6.98
C GLN A 138 -20.30 1.51 -5.94
N GLU A 139 -19.16 2.16 -5.68
CA GLU A 139 -18.15 1.67 -4.74
C GLU A 139 -18.11 2.55 -3.48
N ASP A 140 -18.19 1.91 -2.31
CA ASP A 140 -17.99 2.55 -1.01
C ASP A 140 -16.52 2.96 -0.90
N ILE A 141 -16.23 4.26 -1.10
CA ILE A 141 -14.90 4.85 -0.95
C ILE A 141 -14.74 5.58 0.38
N SER A 142 -15.58 5.26 1.37
CA SER A 142 -15.42 5.78 2.72
C SER A 142 -14.07 5.40 3.32
N PHE A 143 -13.59 6.19 4.28
CA PHE A 143 -12.35 5.86 4.99
C PHE A 143 -12.36 4.42 5.52
N GLY A 144 -13.47 3.99 6.11
CA GLY A 144 -13.62 2.64 6.62
C GLY A 144 -13.48 1.56 5.53
N ALA A 145 -13.95 1.82 4.32
CA ALA A 145 -13.81 0.91 3.19
C ALA A 145 -12.37 0.81 2.69
N LEU A 146 -11.71 1.95 2.49
CA LEU A 146 -10.29 1.99 2.11
C LEU A 146 -9.43 1.27 3.17
N MET A 147 -9.67 1.52 4.46
CA MET A 147 -8.94 0.84 5.53
C MET A 147 -9.18 -0.68 5.58
N ARG A 148 -10.32 -1.20 5.07
CA ARG A 148 -10.53 -2.66 4.95
C ARG A 148 -9.62 -3.26 3.88
N ILE A 149 -9.54 -2.62 2.71
CA ILE A 149 -8.66 -3.03 1.60
C ILE A 149 -7.20 -3.03 2.07
N THR A 150 -6.76 -1.93 2.70
CA THR A 150 -5.42 -1.81 3.25
C THR A 150 -5.12 -2.96 4.21
N ARG A 151 -6.01 -3.25 5.16
CA ARG A 151 -5.82 -4.36 6.11
C ARG A 151 -5.69 -5.72 5.43
N ASP A 152 -6.47 -5.96 4.37
CA ASP A 152 -6.39 -7.22 3.64
C ASP A 152 -5.03 -7.38 2.93
N ALA A 153 -4.50 -6.31 2.33
CA ALA A 153 -3.18 -6.30 1.72
C ALA A 153 -2.08 -6.54 2.77
N PHE A 154 -2.17 -5.87 3.93
CA PHE A 154 -1.23 -6.08 5.04
C PHE A 154 -1.28 -7.48 5.63
N LYS A 155 -2.47 -8.09 5.68
CA LYS A 155 -2.60 -9.49 6.11
C LYS A 155 -2.00 -10.45 5.09
N ALA A 156 -2.09 -10.15 3.79
CA ALA A 156 -1.40 -10.91 2.75
C ALA A 156 0.12 -10.75 2.87
N LEU A 157 0.62 -9.53 3.10
CA LEU A 157 2.04 -9.26 3.34
C LEU A 157 2.58 -10.04 4.53
N ALA A 158 1.87 -10.06 5.66
CA ALA A 158 2.29 -10.80 6.85
C ALA A 158 2.45 -12.30 6.56
N LEU A 159 1.41 -12.92 5.97
CA LEU A 159 1.43 -14.33 5.62
C LEU A 159 2.51 -14.67 4.59
N PHE A 160 2.74 -13.77 3.63
CA PHE A 160 3.81 -13.90 2.65
C PHE A 160 5.18 -13.83 3.32
N THR A 161 5.37 -12.89 4.24
CA THR A 161 6.63 -12.72 4.97
C THR A 161 6.94 -13.96 5.79
N ASP A 162 5.95 -14.55 6.46
CA ASP A 162 6.11 -15.79 7.21
C ASP A 162 6.54 -16.94 6.29
N ALA A 163 5.84 -17.14 5.17
CA ALA A 163 6.18 -18.19 4.19
C ALA A 163 7.56 -17.97 3.54
N TYR A 164 7.93 -16.71 3.28
CA TYR A 164 9.23 -16.36 2.72
C TYR A 164 10.37 -16.61 3.70
N GLU A 165 10.15 -16.33 4.99
CA GLU A 165 11.12 -16.66 6.04
C GLU A 165 11.29 -18.17 6.20
N GLU A 166 10.19 -18.93 6.19
CA GLU A 166 10.23 -20.40 6.28
C GLU A 166 11.08 -21.04 5.17
N GLN A 167 11.17 -20.38 4.00
CA GLN A 167 12.01 -20.80 2.87
C GLN A 167 13.43 -20.22 2.89
N GLY A 168 13.83 -19.55 3.97
CA GLY A 168 15.16 -18.96 4.11
C GLY A 168 15.35 -17.67 3.31
N GLY A 169 14.27 -16.92 3.07
CA GLY A 169 14.28 -15.67 2.32
C GLY A 169 15.25 -14.63 2.91
N THR A 170 16.18 -14.15 2.08
CA THR A 170 17.27 -13.23 2.48
C THR A 170 16.80 -11.86 2.96
N HIS A 171 15.55 -11.48 2.67
CA HIS A 171 14.97 -10.19 3.02
C HIS A 171 13.76 -10.28 3.98
N ALA A 172 13.57 -11.44 4.63
CA ALA A 172 12.42 -11.66 5.51
C ALA A 172 12.36 -10.67 6.69
N GLU A 173 13.51 -10.33 7.29
CA GLU A 173 13.58 -9.35 8.39
C GLU A 173 13.11 -7.96 7.93
N TYR A 174 13.59 -7.49 6.79
CA TYR A 174 13.16 -6.22 6.20
C TYR A 174 11.65 -6.18 5.92
N LEU A 175 11.06 -7.25 5.37
CA LEU A 175 9.62 -7.33 5.13
C LEU A 175 8.79 -7.36 6.43
N ARG A 176 9.35 -7.94 7.50
CA ARG A 176 8.72 -7.91 8.83
C ARG A 176 8.74 -6.51 9.42
N GLU A 177 9.85 -5.78 9.28
CA GLU A 177 9.94 -4.39 9.71
C GLU A 177 8.97 -3.50 8.94
N LEU A 178 8.87 -3.69 7.62
CA LEU A 178 7.87 -3.02 6.78
C LEU A 178 6.46 -3.24 7.34
N TYR A 179 6.07 -4.48 7.62
CA TYR A 179 4.77 -4.79 8.20
C TYR A 179 4.53 -4.07 9.55
N VAL A 180 5.53 -4.00 10.42
CA VAL A 180 5.42 -3.34 11.73
C VAL A 180 5.32 -1.82 11.59
N GLY A 181 6.13 -1.22 10.73
CA GLY A 181 6.22 0.24 10.55
C GLY A 181 5.05 0.84 9.79
N THR A 182 4.45 0.09 8.87
CA THR A 182 3.42 0.62 7.95
C THR A 182 2.00 0.10 8.24
N ARG A 183 1.80 -0.82 9.20
CA ARG A 183 0.45 -1.28 9.53
C ARG A 183 -0.40 -0.11 10.04
N PRO A 184 -1.68 -0.01 9.61
CA PRO A 184 -2.63 0.90 10.21
C PRO A 184 -2.74 0.67 11.73
N CYS A 185 -2.27 1.63 12.51
CA CYS A 185 -2.40 1.55 13.96
C CYS A 185 -3.86 1.80 14.36
N THR A 186 -4.44 0.91 15.16
CA THR A 186 -5.76 1.18 15.75
C THR A 186 -5.65 2.35 16.75
N GLN A 187 -6.76 3.00 17.11
CA GLN A 187 -6.76 3.98 18.20
C GLN A 187 -6.16 3.41 19.50
N LYS A 188 -6.36 2.11 19.75
CA LYS A 188 -5.79 1.37 20.88
C LYS A 188 -4.27 1.25 20.77
N ASP A 189 -3.74 0.97 19.58
CA ASP A 189 -2.29 0.89 19.31
C ASP A 189 -1.62 2.26 19.41
N LEU A 190 -2.26 3.30 18.89
CA LEU A 190 -1.79 4.70 19.05
C LEU A 190 -1.81 5.13 20.51
N ALA A 191 -2.82 4.73 21.29
CA ALA A 191 -2.89 4.98 22.72
C ALA A 191 -1.82 4.20 23.51
N ALA A 192 -1.45 3.00 23.06
CA ALA A 192 -0.37 2.20 23.65
C ALA A 192 1.02 2.75 23.33
N LEU A 193 1.24 3.27 22.11
CA LEU A 193 2.51 3.91 21.71
C LEU A 193 2.76 5.23 22.44
N ARG A 194 1.70 5.99 22.74
CA ARG A 194 1.77 7.22 23.56
C ARG A 194 2.06 6.96 25.04
N ARG A 195 1.80 5.74 25.53
CA ARG A 195 2.12 5.30 26.89
C ARG A 195 3.45 4.52 26.81
N GLY A 196 4.57 5.23 26.85
CA GLY A 196 5.93 4.68 26.67
C GLY A 196 6.09 3.22 27.12
N LYS A 197 6.50 2.38 26.15
CA LYS A 197 6.80 0.94 26.23
C LYS A 197 6.16 0.16 27.41
N PRO A 198 5.03 -0.53 27.19
CA PRO A 198 4.68 -1.69 28.00
C PRO A 198 5.30 -2.97 27.41
N LYS A 199 5.83 -3.80 28.30
CA LYS A 199 6.29 -5.19 28.08
C LYS A 199 5.24 -5.95 27.22
N PRO A 200 5.64 -6.84 26.29
CA PRO A 200 4.69 -7.55 25.44
C PRO A 200 3.67 -8.31 26.32
N PRO A 201 2.36 -8.06 26.16
CA PRO A 201 1.35 -8.83 26.87
C PRO A 201 1.22 -10.21 26.22
N PRO A 202 0.86 -11.24 27.01
CA PRO A 202 0.73 -12.60 26.52
C PRO A 202 -0.36 -12.68 25.44
N MET A 203 -0.05 -13.47 24.42
CA MET A 203 -0.93 -13.78 23.30
C MET A 203 -2.26 -14.35 23.82
N VAL A 204 -3.34 -13.60 23.61
CA VAL A 204 -4.71 -14.11 23.74
C VAL A 204 -5.36 -13.97 22.37
N LEU A 205 -5.56 -15.11 21.71
CA LEU A 205 -6.40 -15.23 20.53
C LEU A 205 -7.86 -15.33 21.01
N GLU A 206 -8.66 -14.31 20.74
CA GLU A 206 -10.11 -14.47 20.73
C GLU A 206 -10.64 -14.19 19.33
N TRP A 207 -11.29 -15.22 18.78
CA TRP A 207 -11.93 -15.24 17.47
C TRP A 207 -13.41 -14.91 17.64
N TRP A 208 -13.85 -13.70 17.30
CA TRP A 208 -15.22 -13.41 16.87
C TRP A 208 -15.21 -12.23 15.90
#